data_AF-A0A8T4WA65-F1
#
_entry.id   AF-A0A8T4WA65-F1
#
_cell.length_a   1.000
_cell.length_b   1.000
_cell.length_c   1.000
_cell.angle_alpha   90.00
_cell.angle_beta   90.00
_cell.angle_gamma   90.00
#
_symmetry.space_group_name_H-M   'P 1'
#
loop_
_entity.id
_entity.type
_entity.pdbx_description
1 polymer ?
#
loop_
_entity_poly.entity_id
_entity_poly.type
_entity_poly.pdbx_seq_one_letter_code
_entity_poly.pdbx_strand_id
1 'polypeptide(L)' 'MRKIKLEDWNKKSSPIPKEKKIKGRPTPKWKLRDSIRYIKRRDEYLREKGILVKKGDRKWKLDVFTFE' A
#
# COMPACT_ATOMS: atom_id res chain seq x y z
N MET A 1 45.32 -18.66 -10.41
CA MET A 1 43.96 -18.07 -10.38
C MET A 1 43.77 -17.19 -11.61
N ARG A 2 42.77 -17.46 -12.45
CA ARG A 2 42.49 -16.62 -13.63
C ARG A 2 41.70 -15.38 -13.18
N LYS A 3 42.25 -14.18 -13.36
CA LYS A 3 41.52 -12.92 -13.11
C LYS A 3 40.54 -12.71 -14.25
N ILE A 4 39.23 -12.79 -13.96
CA ILE A 4 38.18 -12.38 -14.91
C ILE A 4 38.35 -10.87 -15.11
N LYS A 5 38.51 -10.43 -16.37
CA LYS A 5 38.61 -9.01 -16.71
C LYS A 5 37.22 -8.38 -16.56
N LEU A 6 37.14 -7.27 -15.83
CA LEU A 6 35.89 -6.56 -15.49
C LEU A 6 35.06 -6.17 -16.73
N GLU A 7 35.71 -6.06 -17.88
CA GLU A 7 35.14 -5.68 -19.18
C GLU A 7 34.04 -6.64 -19.66
N ASP A 8 34.10 -7.92 -19.26
CA ASP A 8 33.08 -8.92 -19.63
C ASP A 8 31.77 -8.78 -18.83
N TRP A 9 31.77 -8.01 -17.74
CA TRP A 9 30.57 -7.82 -16.92
C TRP A 9 29.55 -6.88 -17.58
N ASN A 10 30.02 -5.88 -18.34
CA ASN A 10 29.15 -4.84 -18.91
C ASN A 10 28.45 -5.26 -20.22
N LYS A 11 28.79 -6.40 -20.83
CA LYS A 11 28.16 -6.88 -22.08
C LYS A 11 26.89 -7.71 -21.89
N LYS A 12 26.51 -8.04 -20.66
CA LYS A 12 25.25 -8.75 -20.38
C LYS A 12 24.25 -7.82 -19.71
N SER A 13 23.73 -6.85 -20.48
CA SER A 13 22.47 -6.18 -20.15
C SER A 13 21.38 -7.25 -20.15
N SER A 14 21.21 -7.89 -18.99
CA SER A 14 20.21 -8.93 -18.79
C SER A 14 18.83 -8.32 -19.08
N PRO A 15 17.95 -9.01 -19.83
CA PRO A 15 16.61 -8.50 -20.10
C PRO A 15 15.91 -8.25 -18.77
N ILE A 16 15.46 -7.00 -18.55
CA ILE A 16 14.69 -6.61 -17.36
C ILE A 16 13.52 -7.60 -17.21
N PRO A 17 13.45 -8.38 -16.13
CA PRO A 17 12.36 -9.33 -15.94
C PRO A 17 11.05 -8.55 -15.92
N LYS A 18 10.16 -8.80 -16.89
CA LYS A 18 8.80 -8.24 -16.86
C LYS A 18 8.13 -8.74 -15.57
N GLU A 19 7.83 -7.84 -14.64
CA GLU A 19 7.14 -8.17 -13.39
C GLU A 19 5.86 -8.93 -13.71
N LYS A 20 5.83 -10.22 -13.35
CA LYS A 20 4.59 -11.00 -13.40
C LYS A 20 3.63 -10.39 -12.39
N LYS A 21 2.47 -9.90 -12.84
CA LYS A 21 1.39 -9.46 -11.95
C LYS A 21 1.09 -10.58 -10.97
N ILE A 22 1.36 -10.37 -9.69
CA ILE A 22 1.03 -11.31 -8.62
C ILE A 22 -0.50 -11.44 -8.63
N LYS A 23 -1.01 -12.56 -9.15
CA LYS A 23 -2.45 -12.90 -9.03
C LYS A 23 -2.72 -13.13 -7.55
N GLY A 24 -3.45 -12.21 -6.92
CA GLY A 24 -3.78 -12.31 -5.50
C GLY A 24 -4.52 -13.60 -5.19
N ARG A 25 -4.07 -14.34 -4.17
CA ARG A 25 -4.85 -15.46 -3.62
C ARG A 25 -6.16 -14.89 -3.02
N PRO A 26 -7.28 -15.62 -3.10
CA PRO A 26 -8.52 -15.15 -2.48
C PRO A 26 -8.31 -14.98 -0.97
N THR A 27 -8.55 -13.78 -0.47
CA THR A 27 -8.52 -13.48 0.97
C THR A 27 -9.66 -14.24 1.65
N PRO A 28 -9.39 -15.01 2.72
CA PRO A 28 -10.45 -15.66 3.48
C PRO A 28 -11.51 -14.66 3.98
N LYS A 29 -12.79 -15.07 3.99
CA LYS A 29 -13.91 -14.20 4.38
C LYS A 29 -13.74 -13.56 5.78
N TRP A 30 -13.11 -14.26 6.72
CA TRP A 30 -12.86 -13.74 8.07
C TRP A 30 -11.87 -12.57 8.07
N LYS A 31 -10.77 -12.65 7.30
CA LYS A 31 -9.82 -11.55 7.14
C LYS A 31 -10.51 -10.29 6.61
N LEU A 32 -11.39 -10.46 5.63
CA LEU A 32 -12.16 -9.34 5.08
C LEU A 32 -13.07 -8.71 6.15
N ARG A 33 -13.77 -9.52 6.95
CA ARG A 33 -14.61 -9.04 8.06
C ARG A 33 -13.79 -8.25 9.09
N ASP A 34 -12.62 -8.76 9.45
CA ASP A 34 -11.73 -8.10 10.40
C ASP A 34 -11.19 -6.78 9.85
N SER A 35 -10.80 -6.73 8.57
CA SER A 35 -10.39 -5.49 7.90
C SER A 35 -11.52 -4.46 7.88
N ILE A 36 -12.76 -4.86 7.57
CA ILE A 36 -13.93 -3.96 7.59
C ILE A 36 -14.18 -3.45 9.02
N ARG A 37 -14.10 -4.33 10.02
CA ARG A 37 -14.27 -3.95 11.43
C ARG A 37 -13.21 -2.93 11.86
N TYR A 38 -11.96 -3.16 11.48
CA TYR A 38 -10.86 -2.25 11.76
C TYR A 38 -11.09 -0.86 11.13
N ILE A 39 -11.47 -0.82 9.84
CA ILE A 39 -11.74 0.45 9.14
C ILE A 39 -12.85 1.22 9.84
N LYS A 40 -13.96 0.56 10.23
CA LYS A 40 -15.05 1.21 10.96
C LYS A 40 -14.60 1.83 12.28
N ARG A 41 -13.84 1.09 13.08
CA ARG A 41 -13.31 1.56 14.37
C ARG A 41 -12.35 2.74 14.17
N ARG A 42 -11.46 2.66 13.17
CA ARG A 42 -10.54 3.74 12.82
C ARG A 42 -11.32 5.00 12.41
N ASP A 43 -12.30 4.87 11.55
CA ASP A 43 -13.08 6.00 11.05
C ASP A 43 -13.98 6.60 12.14
N GLU A 44 -14.43 5.82 13.11
CA GLU A 44 -15.07 6.31 14.34
C GLU A 44 -14.11 7.15 15.17
N TYR A 45 -12.93 6.61 15.51
CA TYR A 45 -11.90 7.35 16.24
C TYR A 45 -11.52 8.68 15.55
N LEU A 46 -11.31 8.66 14.23
CA LEU A 46 -10.94 9.86 13.49
C LEU A 46 -12.06 10.91 13.48
N ARG A 47 -13.33 10.50 13.52
CA ARG A 47 -14.48 11.41 13.64
C ARG A 47 -14.55 12.03 15.04
N GLU A 48 -14.36 11.23 16.09
CA GLU A 48 -14.34 11.72 17.48
C GLU A 48 -13.22 12.74 17.71
N LYS A 49 -12.07 12.56 17.06
CA LYS A 49 -10.94 13.50 17.11
C LYS A 49 -11.10 14.72 16.20
N GLY A 50 -12.19 14.84 15.45
CA GLY A 50 -12.39 15.92 14.49
C GLY A 50 -11.48 15.86 13.25
N ILE A 51 -10.69 14.79 13.10
CA ILE A 51 -9.73 14.61 11.98
C ILE A 51 -10.48 14.19 10.71
N LEU A 52 -11.52 13.36 10.82
CA LEU A 52 -12.33 12.93 9.68
C LEU A 52 -13.60 13.77 9.59
N VAL A 53 -13.60 14.73 8.66
CA VAL A 53 -14.69 15.69 8.49
C VAL A 53 -15.56 15.33 7.28
N LYS A 54 -16.87 15.52 7.41
CA LYS A 54 -17.83 15.31 6.32
C LYS A 54 -17.71 16.45 5.30
N LYS A 55 -17.38 16.15 4.05
CA LYS A 55 -17.21 17.13 2.95
C LYS A 55 -18.45 17.22 2.04
N GLY A 56 -19.60 16.74 2.49
CA GLY A 56 -20.85 16.58 1.74
C GLY A 56 -21.52 15.24 2.04
N ASP A 57 -22.64 14.93 1.40
CA ASP A 57 -23.50 13.80 1.81
C ASP A 57 -22.83 12.42 1.72
N ARG A 58 -21.94 12.23 0.74
CA ARG A 58 -21.31 10.93 0.43
C ARG A 58 -19.79 10.89 0.60
N LYS A 59 -19.16 11.97 1.07
CA LYS A 59 -17.69 12.10 1.06
C LYS A 59 -17.16 12.49 2.45
N TRP A 60 -16.17 11.75 2.91
CA TRP A 60 -15.36 12.08 4.07
C TRP A 60 -13.98 12.57 3.60
N LYS A 61 -13.41 13.54 4.31
CA LYS A 61 -12.07 14.06 4.06
C LYS A 61 -11.28 14.04 5.35
N LEU A 62 -10.00 13.68 5.27
CA LEU A 62 -9.05 13.89 6.35
C LEU A 62 -8.69 15.37 6.40
N ASP A 63 -8.89 15.98 7.55
CA ASP A 63 -8.43 17.32 7.83
C ASP A 63 -6.95 17.23 8.25
N VAL A 64 -6.07 17.77 7.41
CA VAL A 64 -4.60 17.64 7.56
C VAL A 64 -4.04 18.73 8.47
N PHE A 65 -4.89 19.63 8.98
CA PHE A 65 -4.48 20.78 9.80
C PHE A 65 -4.41 20.50 11.31
N THR A 66 -4.62 19.27 11.78
CA THR A 66 -4.69 18.91 13.22
C THR A 66 -3.39 18.38 13.83
N PHE A 67 -2.23 18.75 13.27
CA PHE A 67 -0.93 18.48 13.89
C PHE A 67 -0.18 19.80 14.11
N GLU A 68 -0.55 20.52 15.18
CA GLU A 68 0.33 21.48 15.88
C GLU A 68 1.08 20.76 17.00
#